data_AF-A0A0U5BLG0-F1
#
_entry.id   AF-A0A0U5BLG0-F1
#
_cell.length_a   1.000
_cell.length_b   1.000
_cell.length_c   1.000
_cell.angle_alpha   90.00
_cell.angle_beta   90.00
_cell.angle_gamma   90.00
#
_symmetry.space_group_name_H-M   'P 1'
#
loop_
_entity.id
_entity.type
_entity.pdbx_description
1 polymer ?
#
loop_
_entity_poly.entity_id
_entity_poly.type
_entity_poly.pdbx_seq_one_letter_code
_entity_poly.pdbx_strand_id
1 'polypeptide(L)'
;MIHFPLTWSGFHQVKIKYFLLIALAINIVTFTPFMIRNGWGFIQDIWLVAIIFSITNAVFEEFIWRGVLLSRFSEQLGDKWAVIITSLGFGLQHYSLGFSWAMCITFSIGGFFYGGVTVQSKSIIPALIWHITFNFLMVFSGLIISNV
;
A
#
# COMPACT_ATOMS: atom_id res chain seq x y z
N MET A 1 9.23 16.62 -0.78
CA MET A 1 7.92 17.02 -0.21
C MET A 1 6.84 16.46 -1.12
N ILE A 2 5.67 16.10 -0.60
CA ILE A 2 4.55 15.58 -1.40
C ILE A 2 3.55 16.71 -1.59
N HIS A 3 3.12 16.93 -2.83
CA HIS A 3 2.02 17.82 -3.13
C HIS A 3 0.70 17.06 -2.97
N PHE A 4 -0.24 17.61 -2.20
CA PHE A 4 -1.56 17.00 -2.01
C PHE A 4 -2.60 17.70 -2.90
N PRO A 5 -3.41 16.97 -3.69
CA PRO A 5 -3.63 15.51 -3.65
C PRO A 5 -2.83 14.67 -4.68
N LEU A 6 -2.16 15.27 -5.66
CA LEU A 6 -1.67 14.53 -6.85
C LEU A 6 -0.17 14.21 -6.85
N THR A 7 0.49 14.23 -5.69
CA THR A 7 1.93 13.96 -5.43
C THR A 7 2.94 14.89 -6.12
N TRP A 8 2.72 15.26 -7.39
CA TRP A 8 3.51 16.21 -8.18
C TRP A 8 2.90 17.60 -8.27
N SER A 9 1.57 17.73 -8.17
CA SER A 9 0.88 19.02 -8.13
C SER A 9 -0.22 18.98 -7.07
N GLY A 10 -0.49 20.13 -6.47
CA GLY A 10 -1.39 20.19 -5.33
C GLY A 10 -1.35 21.54 -4.66
N PHE A 11 -2.40 21.84 -3.91
CA PHE A 11 -2.55 23.12 -3.22
C PHE A 11 -1.69 23.21 -1.95
N HIS A 12 -1.25 22.05 -1.43
CA HIS A 12 -0.51 21.94 -0.18
C HIS A 12 0.73 21.06 -0.35
N GLN A 13 1.86 21.51 0.21
CA GLN A 13 3.07 20.70 0.32
C GLN A 13 3.21 20.16 1.74
N VAL A 14 3.33 18.84 1.86
CA VAL A 14 3.48 18.15 3.15
C VAL A 14 4.81 17.39 3.15
N LYS A 15 5.53 17.42 4.28
CA LYS A 15 6.74 16.58 4.43
C LYS A 15 6.31 15.11 4.46
N ILE A 16 7.12 14.24 3.85
CA ILE A 16 6.81 12.81 3.68
C ILE A 16 6.47 12.14 5.02
N LYS A 17 7.20 12.48 6.09
CA LYS A 17 6.91 11.96 7.43
C LYS A 17 5.50 12.30 7.94
N TYR A 18 5.00 13.51 7.70
CA TYR A 18 3.66 13.90 8.15
C TYR A 18 2.58 13.26 7.28
N PHE A 19 2.82 13.20 5.97
CA PHE A 19 1.94 12.47 5.06
C PHE A 19 1.82 10.99 5.48
N LEU A 20 2.95 10.33 5.75
CA LEU A 20 2.99 8.95 6.20
C LEU A 20 2.25 8.76 7.53
N LEU A 21 2.46 9.63 8.53
CA LEU A 21 1.75 9.55 9.80
C LEU A 21 0.23 9.69 9.63
N ILE A 22 -0.23 10.63 8.80
CA ILE A 22 -1.66 10.82 8.50
C ILE A 22 -2.21 9.58 7.80
N ALA A 23 -1.50 9.07 6.80
CA ALA A 23 -1.90 7.88 6.05
C ALA A 23 -2.00 6.63 6.94
N LEU A 24 -1.01 6.41 7.82
CA LEU A 24 -1.03 5.33 8.80
C LEU A 24 -2.21 5.47 9.78
N ALA A 25 -2.44 6.68 10.30
CA ALA A 25 -3.56 6.94 11.21
C ALA A 25 -4.92 6.66 10.54
N ILE A 26 -5.10 7.11 9.29
CA ILE A 26 -6.33 6.83 8.52
C ILE A 26 -6.53 5.32 8.37
N ASN A 27 -5.49 4.58 7.97
CA ASN A 27 -5.60 3.13 7.82
C ASN A 27 -5.94 2.45 9.16
N ILE A 28 -5.25 2.79 10.25
CA ILE A 28 -5.56 2.23 11.57
C ILE A 28 -7.03 2.48 11.94
N VAL A 29 -7.51 3.73 11.79
CA VAL A 29 -8.90 4.09 12.11
C VAL A 29 -9.88 3.35 11.22
N THR A 30 -9.62 3.22 9.91
CA THR A 30 -10.50 2.50 8.98
C THR A 30 -10.62 1.02 9.31
N PHE A 31 -9.52 0.36 9.70
CA PHE A 31 -9.50 -1.09 9.95
C PHE A 31 -9.93 -1.48 11.38
N THR A 32 -9.84 -0.55 12.34
CA THR A 32 -10.15 -0.80 13.76
C THR A 32 -11.54 -1.44 14.00
N PRO A 33 -12.65 -0.98 13.37
CA PRO A 33 -13.97 -1.59 13.59
C PRO A 33 -14.03 -3.08 13.21
N PHE A 34 -13.32 -3.46 12.15
CA PHE A 34 -13.27 -4.85 11.68
C PHE A 34 -12.44 -5.73 12.60
N MET A 35 -11.31 -5.21 13.10
CA MET A 35 -10.47 -5.92 14.07
C MET A 35 -11.21 -6.15 15.38
N ILE A 36 -11.94 -5.15 15.88
CA ILE A 36 -12.77 -5.28 17.10
C ILE A 36 -13.87 -6.33 16.88
N ARG A 37 -14.49 -6.35 15.70
CA ARG A 37 -15.53 -7.32 15.35
C ARG A 37 -15.01 -8.76 15.34
N ASN A 38 -13.78 -9.01 14.87
CA ASN A 38 -13.20 -10.35 14.87
C ASN A 38 -12.79 -10.84 16.26
N GLY A 39 -12.57 -9.92 17.20
CA GLY A 39 -12.30 -10.23 18.59
C GLY A 39 -10.86 -10.66 18.86
N TRP A 40 -10.52 -10.71 20.15
CA TRP A 40 -9.16 -10.96 20.62
C TRP A 40 -8.65 -12.38 20.32
N GLY A 41 -9.53 -13.39 20.40
CA GLY A 41 -9.16 -14.78 20.10
C GLY A 41 -8.64 -14.95 18.67
N PHE A 42 -9.33 -14.35 17.69
CA PHE A 42 -8.88 -14.38 16.30
C PHE A 42 -7.48 -13.80 16.11
N ILE A 43 -7.17 -12.67 16.77
CA ILE A 43 -5.83 -12.05 16.74
C ILE A 43 -4.78 -13.01 17.30
N GLN A 44 -5.07 -13.69 18.40
CA GLN A 44 -4.18 -14.67 19.01
C GLN A 44 -3.94 -15.91 18.13
N ASP A 45 -4.90 -16.27 17.29
CA ASP A 45 -4.75 -17.43 16.40
C ASP A 45 -3.87 -17.12 15.19
N ILE A 46 -3.90 -15.88 14.68
CA ILE A 46 -3.29 -15.53 13.38
C ILE A 46 -2.07 -14.60 13.46
N TRP A 47 -1.64 -14.14 14.65
CA TRP A 47 -0.59 -13.12 14.76
C TRP A 47 0.71 -13.50 14.04
N LEU A 48 1.13 -14.77 14.12
CA LEU A 48 2.36 -15.22 13.47
C LEU A 48 2.24 -15.18 11.94
N VAL A 49 1.10 -15.63 11.43
CA VAL A 49 0.78 -15.54 9.99
C VAL A 49 0.73 -14.08 9.56
N ALA A 50 0.12 -13.21 10.36
CA ALA A 50 0.05 -11.77 10.09
C ALA A 50 1.45 -11.16 9.95
N ILE A 51 2.39 -11.49 10.85
CA ILE A 51 3.78 -10.99 10.78
C ILE A 51 4.48 -11.48 9.52
N ILE A 52 4.50 -12.79 9.32
CA ILE A 52 5.25 -13.41 8.22
C ILE A 52 4.70 -12.94 6.87
N PHE A 53 3.38 -12.99 6.70
CA PHE A 53 2.72 -12.56 5.47
C PHE A 53 2.96 -11.08 5.22
N SER A 54 2.71 -10.21 6.20
CA SER A 54 2.75 -8.75 5.97
C SER A 54 4.13 -8.26 5.59
N ILE A 55 5.18 -8.78 6.25
CA ILE A 55 6.56 -8.43 5.94
C ILE A 55 6.97 -9.02 4.60
N THR A 56 6.77 -10.32 4.40
CA THR A 56 7.21 -11.01 3.18
C THR A 56 6.52 -10.45 1.94
N ASN A 57 5.20 -10.33 1.98
CA ASN A 57 4.41 -9.80 0.87
C ASN A 57 4.81 -8.37 0.53
N ALA A 58 4.85 -7.47 1.52
CA ALA A 58 5.19 -6.07 1.27
C ALA A 58 6.63 -5.91 0.74
N VAL A 59 7.59 -6.68 1.26
CA VAL A 59 8.98 -6.62 0.78
C VAL A 59 9.06 -7.04 -0.70
N PHE A 60 8.47 -8.17 -1.07
CA PHE A 60 8.50 -8.63 -2.46
C PHE A 60 7.77 -7.66 -3.40
N GLU A 61 6.57 -7.24 -3.02
CA GLU A 61 5.77 -6.35 -3.85
C GLU A 61 6.43 -4.98 -4.01
N GLU A 62 6.90 -4.34 -2.94
CA GLU A 62 7.56 -3.04 -3.07
C GLU A 62 8.89 -3.14 -3.82
N PHE A 63 9.66 -4.22 -3.63
CA PHE A 63 10.90 -4.41 -4.38
C PHE A 63 10.63 -4.52 -5.89
N ILE A 64 9.66 -5.34 -6.30
CA ILE A 64 9.33 -5.53 -7.71
C ILE A 64 8.68 -4.27 -8.28
N TRP A 65 7.63 -3.77 -7.65
CA TRP A 65 6.83 -2.68 -8.22
C TRP A 65 7.49 -1.32 -8.09
N ARG A 66 8.13 -1.00 -6.96
CA ARG A 66 8.69 0.34 -6.68
C ARG A 66 10.20 0.38 -6.90
N GLY A 67 10.90 -0.72 -6.60
CA GLY A 67 12.33 -0.83 -6.84
C GLY A 67 12.68 -1.08 -8.30
N VAL A 68 12.04 -2.06 -8.94
CA VAL A 68 12.41 -2.47 -10.31
C VAL A 68 11.53 -1.77 -11.34
N LEU A 69 10.22 -2.03 -11.34
CA LEU A 69 9.32 -1.57 -12.40
C LEU A 69 9.21 -0.05 -12.43
N LEU A 70 8.87 0.59 -11.31
CA LEU A 70 8.74 2.05 -11.25
C LEU A 70 10.01 2.77 -11.69
N SER A 71 11.19 2.32 -11.26
CA SER A 71 12.47 2.91 -11.69
C SER A 71 12.68 2.80 -13.20
N ARG A 72 12.43 1.62 -13.79
CA ARG A 72 12.57 1.43 -15.25
C ARG A 72 11.58 2.26 -16.06
N PHE A 73 10.32 2.31 -15.63
CA PHE A 73 9.32 3.13 -16.30
C PHE A 73 9.60 4.64 -16.11
N SER A 74 10.16 5.07 -14.97
CA SER A 74 10.60 6.45 -14.75
C SER A 74 11.68 6.87 -15.75
N GLU A 75 12.68 6.02 -15.96
CA GLU A 75 13.78 6.27 -16.91
C GLU A 75 13.27 6.47 -18.35
N GLN A 76 12.18 5.78 -18.72
CA GLN A 76 11.68 5.77 -20.10
C GLN A 76 10.53 6.77 -20.36
N LEU A 77 9.62 6.93 -19.40
CA LEU A 77 8.35 7.66 -19.58
C LEU A 77 8.20 8.86 -18.65
N GLY A 78 9.13 9.04 -17.71
CA GLY A 78 9.06 10.03 -16.63
C GLY A 78 8.16 9.59 -15.46
N ASP A 79 8.46 10.14 -14.28
CA ASP A 79 7.89 9.71 -12.99
C ASP A 79 6.36 9.68 -12.97
N LYS A 80 5.70 10.68 -13.56
CA LYS A 80 4.24 10.80 -13.54
C LYS A 80 3.57 9.61 -14.24
N TRP A 81 4.03 9.27 -15.44
CA TRP A 81 3.48 8.15 -16.21
C TRP A 81 3.91 6.81 -15.61
N ALA A 82 5.14 6.73 -15.11
CA ALA A 82 5.64 5.54 -14.44
C ALA A 82 4.78 5.15 -13.24
N VAL A 83 4.44 6.10 -12.36
CA VAL A 83 3.55 5.82 -11.23
C VAL A 83 2.16 5.43 -11.72
N ILE A 84 1.55 6.14 -12.67
CA ILE A 84 0.21 5.78 -13.16
C ILE A 84 0.17 4.32 -13.67
N ILE A 85 1.09 3.96 -14.56
CA ILE A 85 1.13 2.63 -15.19
C ILE A 85 1.41 1.54 -14.17
N THR A 86 2.44 1.73 -13.33
CA THR A 86 2.81 0.72 -12.33
C THR A 86 1.76 0.58 -11.24
N SER A 87 1.00 1.64 -10.93
CA SER A 87 -0.09 1.58 -9.96
C SER A 87 -1.29 0.81 -10.49
N LEU A 88 -1.67 1.01 -11.75
CA LEU A 88 -2.71 0.21 -12.40
C LEU A 88 -2.29 -1.26 -12.45
N GLY A 89 -1.05 -1.55 -12.86
CA GLY A 89 -0.51 -2.91 -12.86
C GLY A 89 -0.55 -3.55 -11.47
N PHE A 90 -0.10 -2.82 -10.44
CA PHE A 90 -0.09 -3.26 -9.05
C PHE A 90 -1.49 -3.61 -8.54
N GLY A 91 -2.52 -2.81 -8.86
CA GLY A 91 -3.88 -3.16 -8.48
C GLY A 91 -4.46 -4.32 -9.29
N LEU A 92 -4.22 -4.34 -10.61
CA LEU A 92 -4.76 -5.36 -11.51
C LEU A 92 -4.20 -6.76 -11.27
N GLN A 93 -2.93 -6.91 -10.84
CA GLN A 93 -2.37 -8.23 -10.52
C GLN A 93 -3.20 -8.98 -9.47
N HIS A 94 -3.85 -8.26 -8.55
CA HIS A 94 -4.66 -8.84 -7.49
C HIS A 94 -5.94 -9.50 -8.01
N TYR A 95 -6.38 -9.17 -9.22
CA TYR A 95 -7.51 -9.87 -9.85
C TYR A 95 -7.19 -11.35 -10.06
N SER A 96 -5.94 -11.67 -10.41
CA SER A 96 -5.48 -13.07 -10.55
C SER A 96 -5.45 -13.83 -9.21
N LEU A 97 -5.44 -13.10 -8.09
CA LEU A 97 -5.50 -13.64 -6.72
C LEU A 97 -6.93 -13.76 -6.20
N GLY A 98 -7.95 -13.52 -7.04
CA GLY A 98 -9.37 -13.66 -6.69
C GLY A 98 -10.02 -12.41 -6.08
N PHE A 99 -9.32 -11.28 -6.01
CA PHE A 99 -9.92 -10.02 -5.56
C PHE A 99 -10.90 -9.47 -6.60
N SER A 100 -11.98 -8.84 -6.11
CA SER A 100 -12.97 -8.18 -6.97
C SER A 100 -12.37 -6.99 -7.71
N TRP A 101 -13.01 -6.58 -8.81
CA TRP A 101 -12.64 -5.37 -9.55
C TRP A 101 -12.60 -4.12 -8.66
N ALA A 102 -13.54 -4.00 -7.73
CA ALA A 102 -13.58 -2.87 -6.78
C ALA A 102 -12.30 -2.84 -5.91
N MET A 103 -11.88 -3.99 -5.39
CA MET A 103 -10.65 -4.10 -4.60
C MET A 103 -9.40 -3.81 -5.44
N CYS A 104 -9.35 -4.28 -6.69
CA CYS A 104 -8.25 -4.00 -7.61
C CYS A 104 -8.11 -2.49 -7.89
N ILE A 105 -9.24 -1.77 -8.01
CA ILE A 105 -9.24 -0.30 -8.14
C ILE A 105 -8.69 0.34 -6.86
N THR A 106 -9.12 -0.10 -5.68
CA THR A 106 -8.59 0.39 -4.41
C THR A 106 -7.09 0.16 -4.27
N PHE A 107 -6.60 -1.03 -4.63
CA PHE A 107 -5.16 -1.33 -4.65
C PHE A 107 -4.40 -0.50 -5.68
N SER A 108 -5.02 -0.16 -6.82
CA SER A 108 -4.41 0.76 -7.79
C SER A 108 -4.25 2.16 -7.20
N ILE A 109 -5.26 2.64 -6.47
CA ILE A 109 -5.20 3.93 -5.77
C ILE A 109 -4.12 3.91 -4.69
N GLY A 110 -4.07 2.87 -3.86
CA GLY A 110 -2.99 2.67 -2.89
C GLY A 110 -1.62 2.66 -3.56
N GLY A 111 -1.53 1.96 -4.71
CA GLY A 111 -0.31 1.87 -5.48
C GLY A 111 0.18 3.20 -6.03
N PHE A 112 -0.74 4.10 -6.38
CA PHE A 112 -0.44 5.47 -6.80
C PHE A 112 0.22 6.27 -5.68
N PHE A 113 -0.28 6.14 -4.44
CA PHE A 113 0.33 6.78 -3.30
C PHE A 113 1.70 6.18 -2.96
N TYR A 114 1.85 4.86 -2.99
CA TYR A 114 3.15 4.20 -2.73
C TYR A 114 4.20 4.60 -3.77
N GLY A 115 3.82 4.62 -5.06
CA GLY A 115 4.70 5.07 -6.14
C GLY A 115 5.08 6.54 -5.99
N GLY A 116 4.11 7.42 -5.72
CA GLY A 116 4.37 8.84 -5.53
C GLY A 116 5.27 9.13 -4.31
N VAL A 117 5.05 8.44 -3.19
CA VAL A 117 5.93 8.53 -2.01
C VAL A 117 7.35 8.06 -2.35
N THR A 118 7.49 6.97 -3.12
CA THR A 118 8.79 6.43 -3.51
C THR A 118 9.57 7.42 -4.37
N VAL A 119 8.94 7.97 -5.42
CA VAL A 119 9.54 8.99 -6.28
C VAL A 119 9.97 10.21 -5.46
N GLN A 120 9.08 10.73 -4.61
CA GLN A 120 9.33 11.97 -3.88
C GLN A 120 10.33 11.82 -2.72
N SER A 121 10.46 10.62 -2.15
CA SER A 121 11.47 10.32 -1.11
C SER A 121 12.78 9.80 -1.69
N LYS A 122 12.80 9.39 -2.97
CA LYS A 122 13.90 8.63 -3.59
C LYS A 122 14.26 7.36 -2.79
N SER A 123 13.25 6.73 -2.18
CA SER A 123 13.42 5.56 -1.32
C SER A 123 12.15 4.71 -1.29
N ILE A 124 12.29 3.39 -1.33
CA ILE A 124 11.16 2.47 -1.14
C ILE A 124 10.72 2.35 0.32
N ILE A 125 11.56 2.79 1.28
CA ILE A 125 11.35 2.53 2.71
C ILE A 125 10.04 3.12 3.25
N PRO A 126 9.64 4.37 2.93
CA PRO A 126 8.38 4.89 3.44
C PRO A 126 7.15 4.15 2.89
N ALA A 127 7.19 3.73 1.62
CA ALA A 127 6.14 2.91 1.01
C ALA A 127 6.10 1.51 1.63
N LEU A 128 7.27 0.90 1.88
CA LEU A 128 7.39 -0.40 2.54
C LEU A 128 6.81 -0.40 3.97
N ILE A 129 7.14 0.60 4.79
CA ILE A 129 6.58 0.73 6.15
C ILE A 129 5.05 0.84 6.09
N TRP A 130 4.55 1.65 5.17
CA TRP A 130 3.12 1.82 4.98
C TRP A 130 2.46 0.51 4.55
N HIS A 131 3.01 -0.16 3.54
CA HIS A 131 2.46 -1.38 3.00
C HIS A 131 2.49 -2.53 4.01
N ILE A 132 3.58 -2.70 4.79
CA ILE A 132 3.63 -3.67 5.89
C ILE A 132 2.46 -3.42 6.86
N THR A 133 2.27 -2.16 7.27
CA THR A 133 1.19 -1.81 8.21
C THR A 133 -0.18 -2.10 7.60
N PHE A 134 -0.38 -1.76 6.33
CA PHE A 134 -1.63 -2.03 5.61
C PHE A 134 -1.93 -3.53 5.54
N ASN A 135 -0.94 -4.37 5.21
CA ASN A 135 -1.09 -5.82 5.19
C ASN A 135 -1.42 -6.38 6.58
N PHE A 136 -0.78 -5.88 7.64
CA PHE A 136 -1.11 -6.28 9.01
C PHE A 136 -2.58 -6.00 9.35
N LEU A 137 -3.05 -4.79 9.02
CA LEU A 137 -4.43 -4.38 9.25
C LEU A 137 -5.41 -5.22 8.42
N MET A 138 -5.06 -5.53 7.17
CA MET A 138 -5.85 -6.42 6.31
C MET A 138 -5.96 -7.85 6.87
N VAL A 139 -4.86 -8.42 7.38
CA VAL A 139 -4.90 -9.75 7.99
C VAL A 139 -5.76 -9.75 9.25
N PHE A 140 -5.55 -8.80 10.17
CA PHE A 140 -6.32 -8.76 11.43
C PHE A 140 -7.79 -8.36 11.26
N SER A 141 -8.13 -7.62 10.20
CA SER A 141 -9.53 -7.37 9.83
C SER A 141 -10.23 -8.58 9.21
N GLY A 142 -9.49 -9.66 8.93
CA GLY A 142 -10.03 -10.89 8.35
C GLY A 142 -10.19 -10.82 6.84
N LEU A 143 -9.96 -9.67 6.18
CA LEU A 143 -10.19 -9.49 4.74
C LEU A 143 -9.40 -10.47 3.85
N ILE A 144 -8.26 -10.96 4.32
CA ILE A 144 -7.43 -11.92 3.60
C ILE A 144 -7.84 -13.37 3.91
N ILE A 145 -8.18 -13.67 5.17
CA ILE A 145 -8.36 -15.05 5.66
C ILE A 145 -9.82 -15.49 5.58
N SER A 146 -10.80 -14.58 5.67
CA SER A 146 -12.23 -14.91 5.74
C SER A 146 -12.89 -15.23 4.38
N ASN A 147 -12.10 -15.32 3.30
CA ASN A 147 -12.57 -15.64 1.95
C ASN A 147 -12.06 -17.01 1.45
N VAL A 148 -11.63 -17.89 2.36
CA VAL A 148 -11.36 -19.31 2.11
C VAL A 148 -12.35 -20.15 2.91
#